data_AF-A0A378Q389-F1
#
_entry.id   AF-A0A378Q389-F1
#
_cell.length_a   1.000
_cell.length_b   1.000
_cell.length_c   1.000
_cell.angle_alpha   90.00
_cell.angle_beta   90.00
_cell.angle_gamma   90.00
#
_symmetry.space_group_name_H-M   'P 1'
#
loop_
_entity.id
_entity.type
_entity.pdbx_description
1 polymer ?
#
loop_
_entity_poly.entity_id
_entity_poly.type
_entity_poly.pdbx_seq_one_letter_code
_entity_poly.pdbx_strand_id
1 'polypeptide(L)'
;MFNIEPLSLLKRQVNLRENTIGNTMRVAKIPETMNEARLSSFLAFVLDDADLPNQLTVQERYYTLLNYLAISDSDYSPTGDHSAFFIATQPDDVPSVFEREGVCFGHLTGAHALILEKNCENVFDWLTGAIALQAYGDLTASLGLPDKLIWDEVATTDSQALGDVLLTRFEQIQNLTDGQYTKLYALYAEASDALAHFVTPKFDNDGIALVGGGGKATRFCALSHLPSLIRQLVEYAMERHDSNDGTWANDDA
;
A
#
# COMPACT_ATOMS: atom_id res chain seq x y z
N MET A 1 -7.26 2.87 -28.75
CA MET A 1 -5.82 2.69 -28.49
C MET A 1 -5.56 3.39 -27.17
N PHE A 2 -5.26 2.63 -26.11
CA PHE A 2 -4.94 3.14 -24.79
C PHE A 2 -3.58 3.86 -24.86
N ASN A 3 -3.60 5.14 -25.26
CA ASN A 3 -2.40 5.93 -25.47
C ASN A 3 -2.28 6.90 -24.28
N ILE A 4 -1.35 6.61 -23.39
CA ILE A 4 -1.20 7.29 -22.11
C ILE A 4 0.07 8.12 -22.15
N GLU A 5 -0.05 9.41 -21.84
CA GLU A 5 1.12 10.22 -21.55
C GLU A 5 1.88 9.62 -20.36
N PRO A 6 3.22 9.51 -20.41
CA PRO A 6 3.99 8.93 -19.31
C PRO A 6 3.62 9.56 -17.96
N LEU A 7 3.25 8.72 -16.99
CA LEU A 7 2.91 9.17 -15.65
C LEU A 7 4.21 9.49 -14.90
N SER A 8 4.32 10.73 -14.40
CA SER A 8 5.49 11.16 -13.63
C SER A 8 5.31 10.81 -12.15
N LEU A 9 6.29 10.07 -11.61
CA LEU A 9 6.43 9.72 -10.19
C LEU A 9 7.62 10.51 -9.61
N LEU A 10 7.97 10.33 -8.33
CA LEU A 10 9.00 11.15 -7.69
C LEU A 10 10.38 11.02 -8.36
N LYS A 11 10.77 9.78 -8.68
CA LYS A 11 12.13 9.46 -9.17
C LYS A 11 12.15 8.91 -10.60
N ARG A 12 10.99 8.75 -11.24
CA ARG A 12 10.87 8.06 -12.53
C ARG A 12 9.59 8.45 -13.26
N GLN A 13 9.56 8.15 -14.55
CA GLN A 13 8.33 8.14 -15.34
C GLN A 13 7.95 6.71 -15.69
N VAL A 14 6.66 6.42 -15.71
CA VAL A 14 6.13 5.08 -16.05
C VAL A 14 5.11 5.19 -17.17
N ASN A 15 5.04 4.15 -17.99
CA ASN A 15 4.04 4.04 -19.05
C ASN A 15 3.01 3.01 -18.64
N LEU A 16 1.75 3.41 -18.57
CA LEU A 16 0.66 2.51 -18.23
C LEU A 16 0.20 1.77 -19.49
N ARG A 17 -0.04 0.47 -19.34
CA ARG A 17 -0.55 -0.40 -20.41
C ARG A 17 -1.94 -0.91 -20.06
N GLU A 18 -2.76 -1.07 -21.08
CA GLU A 18 -4.08 -1.66 -20.93
C GLU A 18 -3.95 -3.10 -20.40
N ASN A 19 -4.70 -3.41 -19.35
CA ASN A 19 -4.66 -4.73 -18.77
C ASN A 19 -5.45 -5.75 -19.63
N THR A 20 -5.01 -7.00 -19.63
CA THR A 20 -5.73 -8.08 -20.36
C THR A 20 -6.71 -8.79 -19.44
N ILE A 21 -7.77 -9.38 -20.00
CA ILE A 21 -8.70 -10.22 -19.22
C ILE A 21 -7.98 -11.36 -18.49
N GLY A 22 -6.98 -11.99 -19.12
CA GLY A 22 -6.20 -13.06 -18.50
C GLY A 22 -5.45 -12.60 -17.25
N ASN A 23 -4.89 -11.39 -17.29
CA ASN A 23 -4.24 -10.77 -16.14
C ASN A 23 -5.26 -10.37 -15.07
N THR A 24 -6.40 -9.79 -15.45
CA THR A 24 -7.51 -9.49 -14.53
C THR A 24 -7.95 -10.74 -13.76
N MET A 25 -8.10 -11.88 -14.44
CA MET A 25 -8.45 -13.15 -13.79
C MET A 25 -7.33 -13.68 -12.87
N ARG A 26 -6.06 -13.33 -13.11
CA ARG A 26 -4.95 -13.67 -12.19
C ARG A 26 -5.01 -12.83 -10.92
N VAL A 27 -5.30 -11.53 -11.03
CA VAL A 27 -5.50 -10.65 -9.87
C VAL A 27 -6.72 -11.10 -9.06
N ALA A 28 -7.81 -11.47 -9.73
CA ALA A 28 -9.05 -11.94 -9.11
C ALA A 28 -8.89 -13.16 -8.21
N LYS A 29 -7.90 -14.02 -8.48
CA LYS A 29 -7.60 -15.20 -7.64
C LYS A 29 -7.00 -14.85 -6.28
N ILE A 30 -6.48 -13.64 -6.11
CA ILE A 30 -6.00 -13.16 -4.82
C ILE A 30 -7.24 -12.85 -3.96
N PRO A 31 -7.32 -13.24 -2.68
CA PRO A 31 -8.49 -12.96 -1.83
C PRO A 31 -8.89 -11.48 -1.81
N GLU A 32 -10.18 -11.19 -1.69
CA GLU A 32 -10.71 -9.81 -1.61
C GLU A 32 -10.21 -9.05 -0.39
N THR A 33 -9.96 -9.77 0.70
CA THR A 33 -9.39 -9.24 1.93
C THR A 33 -7.93 -8.80 1.78
N MET A 34 -7.26 -9.19 0.69
CA MET A 34 -5.86 -8.84 0.40
C MET A 34 -5.76 -7.76 -0.69
N ASN A 35 -6.20 -6.54 -0.36
CA ASN A 35 -6.20 -5.40 -1.26
C ASN A 35 -4.80 -5.00 -1.76
N GLU A 36 -3.79 -4.98 -0.90
CA GLU A 36 -2.42 -4.62 -1.24
C GLU A 36 -1.78 -5.66 -2.17
N ALA A 37 -2.02 -6.95 -1.93
CA ALA A 37 -1.60 -8.01 -2.84
C ALA A 37 -2.29 -7.89 -4.21
N ARG A 38 -3.60 -7.60 -4.24
CA ARG A 38 -4.32 -7.34 -5.49
C ARG A 38 -3.76 -6.13 -6.22
N LEU A 39 -3.48 -5.03 -5.50
CA LEU A 39 -2.90 -3.81 -6.05
C LEU A 39 -1.51 -4.07 -6.63
N SER A 40 -0.62 -4.74 -5.90
CA SER A 40 0.73 -5.07 -6.40
C SER A 40 0.67 -5.95 -7.64
N SER A 41 -0.17 -6.98 -7.66
CA SER A 41 -0.33 -7.87 -8.81
C SER A 41 -0.90 -7.12 -10.03
N PHE A 42 -1.89 -6.26 -9.80
CA PHE A 42 -2.47 -5.43 -10.84
C PHE A 42 -1.45 -4.45 -11.45
N LEU A 43 -0.72 -3.72 -10.60
CA LEU A 43 0.28 -2.76 -11.04
C LEU A 43 1.43 -3.46 -11.78
N ALA A 44 1.81 -4.67 -11.39
CA ALA A 44 2.83 -5.44 -12.09
C ALA A 44 2.45 -5.67 -13.57
N PHE A 45 1.18 -5.93 -13.86
CA PHE A 45 0.70 -6.09 -15.23
C PHE A 45 0.60 -4.76 -15.99
N VAL A 46 0.08 -3.72 -15.35
CA VAL A 46 -0.13 -2.41 -15.98
C VAL A 46 1.19 -1.69 -16.26
N LEU A 47 2.20 -1.88 -15.41
CA LEU A 47 3.53 -1.30 -15.54
C LEU A 47 4.48 -2.18 -16.38
N ASP A 48 4.08 -3.42 -16.69
CA ASP A 48 4.93 -4.45 -17.33
C ASP A 48 6.25 -4.68 -16.57
N ASP A 49 6.17 -4.67 -15.23
CA ASP A 49 7.32 -4.85 -14.34
C ASP A 49 6.85 -5.50 -13.03
N ALA A 50 7.32 -6.72 -12.78
CA ALA A 50 6.89 -7.52 -11.63
C ALA A 50 7.40 -6.99 -10.28
N ASP A 51 8.54 -6.29 -10.28
CA ASP A 51 9.21 -5.87 -9.05
C ASP A 51 8.92 -4.41 -8.71
N LEU A 52 8.63 -3.59 -9.72
CA LEU A 52 8.37 -2.17 -9.54
C LEU A 52 7.29 -1.84 -8.50
N PRO A 53 6.12 -2.51 -8.46
CA PRO A 53 5.09 -2.20 -7.46
C PRO A 53 5.58 -2.27 -6.02
N ASN A 54 6.56 -3.13 -5.72
CA ASN A 54 7.13 -3.27 -4.38
C ASN A 54 8.10 -2.14 -4.03
N GLN A 55 8.70 -1.50 -5.03
CA GLN A 55 9.66 -0.40 -4.88
C GLN A 55 9.00 0.97 -4.82
N LEU A 56 7.80 1.10 -5.41
CA LEU A 56 7.02 2.33 -5.37
C LEU A 56 6.59 2.65 -3.95
N THR A 57 6.48 3.94 -3.62
CA THR A 57 5.81 4.36 -2.39
C THR A 57 4.34 3.93 -2.43
N VAL A 58 3.71 3.79 -1.26
CA VAL A 58 2.26 3.56 -1.18
C VAL A 58 1.50 4.64 -1.94
N GLN A 59 1.90 5.90 -1.82
CA GLN A 59 1.30 7.01 -2.53
C GLN A 59 1.42 6.87 -4.05
N GLU A 60 2.61 6.53 -4.57
CA GLU A 60 2.84 6.30 -6.00
C GLU A 60 2.00 5.13 -6.54
N ARG A 61 1.82 4.05 -5.76
CA ARG A 61 0.98 2.91 -6.15
C ARG A 61 -0.49 3.31 -6.32
N TYR A 62 -1.04 4.04 -5.35
CA TYR A 62 -2.42 4.51 -5.42
C TYR A 62 -2.61 5.61 -6.46
N TYR A 63 -1.66 6.54 -6.59
CA TYR A 63 -1.68 7.53 -7.66
C TYR A 63 -1.68 6.87 -9.04
N THR A 64 -0.88 5.83 -9.22
CA THR A 64 -0.84 5.03 -10.46
C THR A 64 -2.18 4.34 -10.71
N LEU A 65 -2.77 3.72 -9.68
CA LEU A 65 -4.10 3.11 -9.79
C LEU A 65 -5.14 4.15 -10.22
N LEU A 66 -5.25 5.28 -9.52
CA LEU A 66 -6.26 6.30 -9.83
C LEU A 66 -6.13 6.86 -11.25
N ASN A 67 -4.90 7.11 -11.72
CA ASN A 67 -4.68 7.54 -13.10
C ASN A 67 -5.05 6.44 -14.10
N TYR A 68 -4.73 5.17 -13.81
CA TYR A 68 -5.18 4.08 -14.65
C TYR A 68 -6.71 4.02 -14.72
N LEU A 69 -7.40 4.11 -13.57
CA LEU A 69 -8.86 4.05 -13.50
C LEU A 69 -9.50 5.17 -14.33
N ALA A 70 -8.99 6.39 -14.21
CA ALA A 70 -9.46 7.55 -14.96
C ALA A 70 -9.30 7.39 -16.48
N ILE A 71 -8.28 6.66 -16.95
CA ILE A 71 -8.04 6.45 -18.38
C ILE A 71 -8.78 5.21 -18.90
N SER A 72 -8.96 4.20 -18.05
CA SER A 72 -9.70 2.98 -18.35
C SER A 72 -11.22 3.17 -18.43
N ASP A 73 -11.68 4.40 -18.23
CA ASP A 73 -13.09 4.77 -18.25
C ASP A 73 -13.68 4.59 -19.68
N SER A 74 -14.04 3.34 -19.99
CA SER A 74 -15.14 3.05 -20.91
C SER A 74 -16.42 3.59 -20.29
N ASP A 75 -17.40 4.02 -21.10
CA ASP A 75 -18.71 4.65 -20.75
C ASP A 75 -19.60 3.96 -19.66
N TYR A 76 -19.06 3.03 -18.87
CA TYR A 76 -19.71 2.13 -17.94
C TYR A 76 -19.26 2.27 -16.47
N SER A 77 -18.34 3.19 -16.12
CA SER A 77 -18.02 3.48 -14.70
C SER A 77 -18.83 4.66 -14.16
N PRO A 78 -19.51 4.53 -13.00
CA PRO A 78 -20.21 5.66 -12.37
C PRO A 78 -19.27 6.63 -11.60
N THR A 79 -17.95 6.48 -11.68
CA THR A 79 -16.98 7.23 -10.86
C THR A 79 -15.78 7.72 -11.69
N GLY A 80 -15.99 8.64 -12.62
CA GLY A 80 -14.94 9.13 -13.55
C GLY A 80 -14.10 10.31 -13.05
N ASP A 81 -14.24 10.72 -11.78
CA ASP A 81 -13.44 11.82 -11.20
C ASP A 81 -12.85 11.43 -9.83
N HIS A 82 -11.52 11.33 -9.79
CA HIS A 82 -10.72 11.07 -8.58
C HIS A 82 -9.90 12.29 -8.15
N SER A 83 -10.10 13.46 -8.78
CA SER A 83 -9.36 14.68 -8.50
C SER A 83 -9.41 15.10 -7.04
N ALA A 84 -10.53 14.81 -6.35
CA ALA A 84 -10.70 15.08 -4.93
C ALA A 84 -9.69 14.33 -4.03
N PHE A 85 -9.04 13.27 -4.52
CA PHE A 85 -8.03 12.51 -3.78
C PHE A 85 -6.60 12.91 -4.11
N PHE A 86 -6.40 13.77 -5.12
CA PHE A 86 -5.08 14.23 -5.50
C PHE A 86 -4.66 15.45 -4.69
N ILE A 87 -3.38 15.49 -4.30
CA ILE A 87 -2.75 16.66 -3.72
C ILE A 87 -1.72 17.24 -4.70
N ALA A 88 -1.63 18.57 -4.72
CA ALA A 88 -0.62 19.26 -5.51
C ALA A 88 0.77 18.82 -5.06
N THR A 89 1.58 18.33 -6.00
CA THR A 89 2.88 17.73 -5.71
C THR A 89 3.91 18.32 -6.66
N GLN A 90 4.99 18.85 -6.10
CA GLN A 90 6.21 19.18 -6.83
C GLN A 90 7.25 18.12 -6.47
N PRO A 91 7.60 17.20 -7.37
CA PRO A 91 8.48 16.06 -7.05
C PRO A 91 9.80 16.45 -6.39
N ASP A 92 10.41 17.56 -6.83
CA ASP A 92 11.68 18.06 -6.31
C ASP A 92 11.60 18.57 -4.86
N ASP A 93 10.40 18.92 -4.39
CA ASP A 93 10.16 19.41 -3.02
C ASP A 93 9.87 18.27 -2.04
N VAL A 94 9.62 17.05 -2.52
CA VAL A 94 9.28 15.89 -1.66
C VAL A 94 10.58 15.23 -1.19
N PRO A 95 10.91 15.28 0.11
CA PRO A 95 12.14 14.68 0.61
C PRO A 95 12.07 13.15 0.53
N SER A 96 13.23 12.50 0.38
CA SER A 96 13.31 11.04 0.47
C SER A 96 13.23 10.53 1.92
N VAL A 97 13.56 11.39 2.88
CA VAL A 97 13.63 11.09 4.32
C VAL A 97 13.22 12.34 5.11
N PHE A 98 12.43 12.15 6.15
CA PHE A 98 12.21 13.15 7.20
C PHE A 98 13.16 12.87 8.37
N GLU A 99 13.83 13.89 8.90
CA GLU A 99 14.73 13.77 10.05
C GLU A 99 14.37 14.80 11.12
N ARG A 100 14.25 14.34 12.37
CA ARG A 100 14.06 15.19 13.54
C ARG A 100 14.62 14.53 14.79
N GLU A 101 15.42 15.28 15.55
CA GLU A 101 15.96 14.83 16.85
C GLU A 101 16.71 13.47 16.77
N GLY A 102 17.38 13.18 15.64
CA GLY A 102 18.09 11.91 15.44
C GLY A 102 17.21 10.72 15.03
N VAL A 103 15.90 10.92 14.91
CA VAL A 103 14.96 9.95 14.35
C VAL A 103 14.66 10.30 12.90
N CYS A 104 14.77 9.30 12.04
CA CYS A 104 14.50 9.41 10.62
C CYS A 104 13.26 8.58 10.25
N PHE A 105 12.53 9.04 9.23
CA PHE A 105 11.42 8.31 8.63
C PHE A 105 11.58 8.28 7.11
N GLY A 106 11.55 7.08 6.55
CA GLY A 106 11.46 6.87 5.10
C GLY A 106 10.03 6.76 4.59
N HIS A 107 9.86 6.68 3.27
CA HIS A 107 8.57 6.40 2.65
C HIS A 107 8.11 4.96 2.93
N LEU A 108 6.80 4.76 3.12
CA LEU A 108 6.21 3.43 3.14
C LEU A 108 6.14 2.90 1.70
N THR A 109 6.73 1.74 1.43
CA THR A 109 6.81 1.15 0.08
C THR A 109 5.73 0.09 -0.13
N GLY A 110 5.56 -0.36 -1.38
CA GLY A 110 4.69 -1.49 -1.70
C GLY A 110 5.10 -2.79 -0.99
N ALA A 111 6.40 -3.05 -0.85
CA ALA A 111 6.89 -4.20 -0.09
C ALA A 111 6.45 -4.11 1.37
N HIS A 112 6.55 -2.93 1.99
CA HIS A 112 6.08 -2.71 3.37
C HIS A 112 4.56 -2.94 3.48
N ALA A 113 3.77 -2.37 2.57
CA ALA A 113 2.32 -2.52 2.57
C ALA A 113 1.86 -4.00 2.48
N LEU A 114 2.53 -4.82 1.67
CA LEU A 114 2.26 -6.26 1.59
C LEU A 114 2.54 -7.01 2.89
N ILE A 115 3.55 -6.59 3.65
CA ILE A 115 3.88 -7.20 4.94
C ILE A 115 2.91 -6.75 6.02
N LEU A 116 2.52 -5.47 6.02
CA LEU A 116 1.47 -4.98 6.90
C LEU A 116 0.15 -5.73 6.66
N GLU A 117 -0.27 -5.89 5.41
CA GLU A 117 -1.50 -6.63 5.07
C GLU A 117 -1.52 -8.06 5.61
N LYS A 118 -0.35 -8.73 5.64
CA LYS A 118 -0.24 -10.10 6.14
C LYS A 118 -0.26 -10.20 7.66
N ASN A 119 0.09 -9.14 8.39
CA ASN A 119 0.37 -9.21 9.82
C ASN A 119 -0.49 -8.28 10.68
N CYS A 120 -1.21 -7.33 10.09
CA CYS A 120 -1.99 -6.32 10.81
C CYS A 120 -3.49 -6.61 10.69
N GLU A 121 -4.20 -6.58 11.82
CA GLU A 121 -5.63 -6.90 11.88
C GLU A 121 -6.52 -5.68 12.17
N ASN A 122 -5.94 -4.63 12.75
CA ASN A 122 -6.68 -3.44 13.17
C ASN A 122 -5.88 -2.16 12.97
N VAL A 123 -6.54 -1.00 13.13
CA VAL A 123 -5.92 0.31 12.89
C VAL A 123 -4.66 0.58 13.73
N PHE A 124 -4.60 0.04 14.96
CA PHE A 124 -3.41 0.18 15.81
C PHE A 124 -2.25 -0.63 15.23
N ASP A 125 -2.51 -1.85 14.75
CA ASP A 125 -1.48 -2.69 14.13
C ASP A 125 -0.91 -2.05 12.88
N TRP A 126 -1.79 -1.54 12.00
CA TRP A 126 -1.39 -0.88 10.75
C TRP A 126 -0.53 0.36 11.01
N LEU A 127 -0.97 1.20 11.94
CA LEU A 127 -0.25 2.42 12.30
C LEU A 127 1.10 2.10 12.94
N THR A 128 1.12 1.21 13.93
CA THR A 128 2.34 0.83 14.63
C THR A 128 3.31 0.09 13.72
N GLY A 129 2.79 -0.76 12.83
CA GLY A 129 3.58 -1.47 11.84
C GLY A 129 4.18 -0.53 10.79
N ALA A 130 3.45 0.48 10.35
CA ALA A 130 4.00 1.52 9.47
C ALA A 130 5.16 2.27 10.15
N ILE A 131 4.98 2.67 11.42
CA ILE A 131 6.06 3.28 12.22
C ILE A 131 7.27 2.34 12.30
N ALA A 132 7.05 1.06 12.62
CA ALA A 132 8.11 0.06 12.74
C ALA A 132 8.95 -0.10 11.46
N LEU A 133 8.29 -0.07 10.29
CA LEU A 133 8.95 -0.24 9.00
C LEU A 133 9.57 1.05 8.45
N GLN A 134 9.08 2.23 8.86
CA GLN A 134 9.56 3.52 8.33
C GLN A 134 10.60 4.20 9.22
N ALA A 135 10.51 4.03 10.54
CA ALA A 135 11.37 4.73 11.48
C ALA A 135 12.76 4.07 11.58
N TYR A 136 13.79 4.89 11.71
CA TYR A 136 15.16 4.45 11.99
C TYR A 136 15.96 5.58 12.66
N GLY A 137 17.20 5.31 13.08
CA GLY A 137 18.05 6.24 13.82
C GLY A 137 18.10 5.94 15.32
N ASP A 138 18.47 6.95 16.12
CA ASP A 138 18.55 6.86 17.58
C ASP A 138 17.27 7.45 18.21
N LEU A 139 16.40 6.59 18.74
CA LEU A 139 15.12 6.98 19.31
C LEU A 139 15.23 7.30 20.81
N THR A 140 16.38 7.06 21.44
CA THR A 140 16.51 7.11 22.90
C THR A 140 16.20 8.48 23.47
N ALA A 141 16.82 9.52 22.91
CA ALA A 141 16.66 10.88 23.41
C ALA A 141 15.23 11.41 23.17
N SER A 142 14.72 11.23 21.95
CA SER A 142 13.41 11.74 21.53
C SER A 142 12.26 11.09 22.32
N LEU A 143 12.40 9.82 22.67
CA LEU A 143 11.41 9.12 23.49
C LEU A 143 11.67 9.28 25.01
N GLY A 144 12.87 9.68 25.42
CA GLY A 144 13.27 9.76 26.82
C GLY A 144 13.43 8.38 27.46
N LEU A 145 14.03 7.45 26.72
CA LEU A 145 14.29 6.09 27.19
C LEU A 145 15.54 6.04 28.07
N PRO A 146 15.55 5.20 29.13
CA PRO A 146 16.74 5.00 29.96
C PRO A 146 17.83 4.21 29.22
N ASP A 147 17.41 3.30 28.33
CA ASP A 147 18.29 2.42 27.56
C ASP A 147 18.34 2.82 26.08
N LYS A 148 19.40 2.38 25.40
CA LYS A 148 19.59 2.66 23.97
C LYS A 148 18.58 1.89 23.11
N LEU A 149 17.90 2.62 22.24
CA LEU A 149 17.01 2.09 21.22
C LEU A 149 17.41 2.70 19.88
N ILE A 150 18.18 1.93 19.11
CA ILE A 150 18.68 2.32 17.80
C ILE A 150 18.10 1.36 16.78
N TRP A 151 17.52 1.90 15.73
CA TRP A 151 16.94 1.15 14.62
C TRP A 151 17.73 1.44 13.34
N ASP A 152 18.16 0.40 12.65
CA ASP A 152 18.80 0.54 11.34
C ASP A 152 17.77 0.89 10.26
N GLU A 153 18.21 1.46 9.14
CA GLU A 153 17.31 1.69 8.00
C GLU A 153 16.85 0.35 7.41
N VAL A 154 15.55 0.25 7.08
CA VAL A 154 14.97 -0.93 6.44
C VAL A 154 15.11 -0.81 4.92
N ALA A 155 16.25 -1.27 4.39
CA ALA A 155 16.56 -1.17 2.95
C ALA A 155 16.17 -2.40 2.11
N THR A 156 15.65 -3.45 2.74
CA THR A 156 15.32 -4.73 2.08
C THR A 156 13.89 -4.74 1.54
N THR A 157 13.66 -5.46 0.44
CA THR A 157 12.31 -5.80 -0.06
C THR A 157 11.96 -7.28 0.16
N ASP A 158 12.84 -8.03 0.83
CA ASP A 158 12.60 -9.45 1.12
C ASP A 158 11.47 -9.62 2.15
N SER A 159 10.50 -10.48 1.82
CA SER A 159 9.29 -10.65 2.62
C SER A 159 9.56 -11.21 4.01
N GLN A 160 10.56 -12.08 4.16
CA GLN A 160 10.87 -12.67 5.46
C GLN A 160 11.60 -11.66 6.34
N ALA A 161 12.63 -11.01 5.80
CA ALA A 161 13.40 -10.01 6.52
C ALA A 161 12.53 -8.82 6.98
N LEU A 162 11.59 -8.37 6.13
CA LEU A 162 10.63 -7.34 6.50
C LEU A 162 9.69 -7.81 7.63
N GLY A 163 9.23 -9.06 7.59
CA GLY A 163 8.42 -9.65 8.65
C GLY A 163 9.15 -9.70 10.00
N ASP A 164 10.41 -10.10 9.98
CA ASP A 164 11.25 -10.18 11.19
C ASP A 164 11.50 -8.78 11.80
N VAL A 165 11.76 -7.79 10.94
CA VAL A 165 11.90 -6.38 11.36
C VAL A 165 10.60 -5.85 11.94
N LEU A 166 9.48 -6.07 11.26
CA LEU A 166 8.15 -5.65 11.73
C LEU A 166 7.89 -6.22 13.12
N LEU A 167 7.98 -7.54 13.29
CA LEU A 167 7.66 -8.19 14.57
C LEU A 167 8.55 -7.67 15.70
N THR A 168 9.86 -7.61 15.48
CA THR A 168 10.83 -7.16 16.49
C THR A 168 10.55 -5.73 16.95
N ARG A 169 10.30 -4.81 16.01
CA ARG A 169 10.07 -3.40 16.34
C ARG A 169 8.67 -3.16 16.88
N PHE A 170 7.69 -3.91 16.40
CA PHE A 170 6.33 -3.85 16.92
C PHE A 170 6.30 -4.22 18.41
N GLU A 171 6.97 -5.30 18.81
CA GLU A 171 7.12 -5.68 20.22
C GLU A 171 7.82 -4.58 21.04
N GLN A 172 8.85 -3.93 20.48
CA GLN A 172 9.52 -2.81 21.15
C GLN A 172 8.57 -1.61 21.33
N ILE A 173 7.74 -1.29 20.33
CA ILE A 173 6.75 -0.21 20.41
C ILE A 173 5.67 -0.53 21.45
N GLN A 174 5.19 -1.79 21.51
CA GLN A 174 4.20 -2.22 22.50
C GLN A 174 4.69 -2.12 23.94
N ASN A 175 6.01 -2.16 24.17
CA ASN A 175 6.61 -1.99 25.48
C ASN A 175 6.86 -0.52 25.86
N LEU A 176 6.55 0.44 24.97
CA LEU A 176 6.57 1.86 25.29
C LEU A 176 5.41 2.23 26.21
N THR A 177 5.65 3.16 27.12
CA THR A 177 4.58 3.83 27.87
C THR A 177 3.75 4.73 26.95
N ASP A 178 2.51 5.06 27.34
CA ASP A 178 1.62 5.96 26.60
C ASP A 178 2.30 7.29 26.21
N GLY A 179 3.09 7.86 27.13
CA GLY A 179 3.81 9.11 26.88
C GLY A 179 4.94 8.97 25.86
N GLN A 180 5.63 7.82 25.83
CA GLN A 180 6.66 7.52 24.84
C GLN A 180 6.03 7.23 23.47
N TYR A 181 4.97 6.42 23.43
CA TYR A 181 4.23 6.16 22.20
C TYR A 181 3.65 7.45 21.59
N THR A 182 3.08 8.33 22.43
CA THR A 182 2.56 9.64 21.98
C THR A 182 3.64 10.48 21.30
N LYS A 183 4.87 10.51 21.83
CA LYS A 183 5.99 11.21 21.20
C LYS A 183 6.41 10.59 19.88
N LEU A 184 6.51 9.25 19.83
CA LEU A 184 6.83 8.51 18.61
C LEU A 184 5.79 8.77 17.52
N TYR A 185 4.50 8.72 17.88
CA TYR A 185 3.40 9.02 16.98
C TYR A 185 3.42 10.48 16.49
N ALA A 186 3.76 11.43 17.35
CA ALA A 186 3.88 12.84 16.94
C ALA A 186 4.98 13.02 15.88
N LEU A 187 6.15 12.40 16.05
CA LEU A 187 7.21 12.40 15.04
C LEU A 187 6.75 11.73 13.74
N TYR A 188 6.03 10.61 13.84
CA TYR A 188 5.47 9.93 12.68
C TYR A 188 4.44 10.80 11.93
N ALA A 189 3.57 11.51 12.65
CA ALA A 189 2.56 12.38 12.04
C ALA A 189 3.23 13.53 11.25
N GLU A 190 4.25 14.16 11.83
CA GLU A 190 5.04 15.18 11.14
C GLU A 190 5.78 14.63 9.92
N ALA A 191 6.35 13.43 10.04
CA ALA A 191 6.99 12.75 8.92
C ALA A 191 5.97 12.42 7.81
N SER A 192 4.79 11.92 8.17
CA SER A 192 3.72 11.59 7.22
C SER A 192 3.27 12.83 6.45
N ASP A 193 3.17 13.98 7.09
CA ASP A 193 2.84 15.25 6.44
C ASP A 193 3.98 15.73 5.53
N ALA A 194 5.24 15.64 5.99
CA ALA A 194 6.40 16.08 5.23
C ALA A 194 6.71 15.20 4.00
N LEU A 195 6.40 13.90 4.07
CA LEU A 195 6.62 12.92 3.01
C LEU A 195 5.38 12.79 2.08
N ALA A 196 4.29 13.50 2.36
CA ALA A 196 3.06 13.42 1.58
C ALA A 196 3.28 13.87 0.13
N HIS A 197 2.82 13.07 -0.82
CA HIS A 197 2.90 13.35 -2.25
C HIS A 197 1.82 12.59 -2.99
N PHE A 198 1.32 13.16 -4.08
CA PHE A 198 0.27 12.67 -5.00
C PHE A 198 -1.11 12.37 -4.37
N VAL A 199 -1.17 11.63 -3.28
CA VAL A 199 -2.37 11.24 -2.53
C VAL A 199 -2.06 11.20 -1.03
N THR A 200 -3.09 11.28 -0.18
CA THR A 200 -2.94 11.16 1.28
C THR A 200 -3.47 9.80 1.77
N PRO A 201 -2.59 8.81 2.05
CA PRO A 201 -3.00 7.55 2.63
C PRO A 201 -3.36 7.72 4.12
N LYS A 202 -4.26 6.88 4.59
CA LYS A 202 -4.58 6.66 6.01
C LYS A 202 -4.80 5.17 6.25
N PHE A 203 -4.66 4.78 7.51
CA PHE A 203 -4.95 3.44 7.98
C PHE A 203 -6.30 3.37 8.67
N ASP A 204 -7.01 2.27 8.45
CA ASP A 204 -8.17 1.85 9.23
C ASP A 204 -8.04 0.36 9.59
N ASN A 205 -9.13 -0.26 10.06
CA ASN A 205 -9.09 -1.67 10.49
C ASN A 205 -8.90 -2.65 9.34
N ASP A 206 -9.18 -2.28 8.08
CA ASP A 206 -9.00 -3.17 6.93
C ASP A 206 -7.86 -2.70 6.00
N GLY A 207 -7.00 -1.79 6.48
CA GLY A 207 -5.76 -1.42 5.82
C GLY A 207 -5.73 0.00 5.29
N ILE A 208 -5.22 0.16 4.06
CA ILE A 208 -4.91 1.47 3.49
C ILE A 208 -6.13 2.03 2.75
N ALA A 209 -6.49 3.27 3.10
CA ALA A 209 -7.50 4.07 2.43
C ALA A 209 -6.92 5.44 2.05
N LEU A 210 -7.56 6.13 1.09
CA LEU A 210 -7.16 7.48 0.68
C LEU A 210 -8.14 8.51 1.22
N VAL A 211 -7.62 9.65 1.66
CA VAL A 211 -8.44 10.79 2.10
C VAL A 211 -8.72 11.70 0.91
N GLY A 212 -10.01 11.89 0.62
CA GLY A 212 -10.46 12.84 -0.41
C GLY A 212 -10.92 14.19 0.15
N GLY A 213 -11.25 15.11 -0.75
CA GLY A 213 -11.88 16.39 -0.45
C GLY A 213 -13.13 16.20 0.42
N GLY A 214 -13.10 16.74 1.64
CA GLY A 214 -14.14 16.54 2.65
C GLY A 214 -13.76 15.59 3.79
N GLY A 215 -12.54 15.02 3.79
CA GLY A 215 -11.99 14.25 4.90
C GLY A 215 -12.47 12.80 4.99
N LYS A 216 -13.29 12.34 4.02
CA LYS A 216 -13.76 10.96 3.96
C LYS A 216 -12.65 10.05 3.41
N ALA A 217 -12.32 9.01 4.17
CA ALA A 217 -11.44 7.95 3.71
C ALA A 217 -12.20 6.99 2.78
N THR A 218 -11.58 6.61 1.66
CA THR A 218 -12.15 5.67 0.68
C THR A 218 -11.09 4.67 0.26
N ARG A 219 -11.45 3.38 0.21
CA ARG A 219 -10.58 2.31 -0.26
C ARG A 219 -10.74 2.14 -1.77
N PHE A 220 -9.62 2.12 -2.48
CA PHE A 220 -9.59 1.89 -3.91
C PHE A 220 -9.06 0.49 -4.18
N CYS A 221 -9.89 -0.32 -4.85
CA CYS A 221 -9.58 -1.71 -5.15
C CYS A 221 -9.22 -1.85 -6.63
N ALA A 222 -8.17 -2.61 -6.93
CA ALA A 222 -7.67 -2.77 -8.31
C ALA A 222 -8.72 -3.26 -9.32
N LEU A 223 -9.75 -3.97 -8.87
CA LEU A 223 -10.79 -4.58 -9.72
C LEU A 223 -12.15 -3.85 -9.68
N SER A 224 -12.25 -2.69 -9.02
CA SER A 224 -13.55 -2.01 -8.84
C SER A 224 -14.15 -1.41 -10.13
N HIS A 225 -13.33 -1.21 -11.17
CA HIS A 225 -13.72 -0.63 -12.46
C HIS A 225 -14.24 -1.65 -13.47
N LEU A 226 -14.22 -2.94 -13.15
CA LEU A 226 -14.56 -3.97 -14.11
C LEU A 226 -16.05 -3.89 -14.51
N PRO A 227 -16.37 -3.99 -15.82
CA PRO A 227 -17.74 -4.13 -16.28
C PRO A 227 -18.48 -5.29 -15.59
N SER A 228 -19.79 -5.15 -15.40
CA SER A 228 -20.62 -6.12 -14.64
C SER A 228 -20.43 -7.58 -15.09
N LEU A 229 -20.32 -7.83 -16.40
CA LEU A 229 -20.07 -9.17 -16.94
C LEU A 229 -18.71 -9.73 -16.50
N ILE A 230 -17.66 -8.91 -16.51
CA ILE A 230 -16.33 -9.33 -16.07
C ILE A 230 -16.33 -9.51 -14.55
N ARG A 231 -17.03 -8.65 -13.82
CA ARG A 231 -17.20 -8.79 -12.36
C ARG A 231 -17.87 -10.11 -11.99
N GLN A 232 -18.93 -10.51 -12.70
CA GLN A 232 -19.56 -11.83 -12.51
C GLN A 232 -18.60 -13.00 -12.78
N LEU A 233 -17.79 -12.90 -13.84
CA LEU A 233 -16.77 -13.92 -14.13
C LEU A 233 -15.69 -14.00 -13.03
N VAL A 234 -15.30 -12.85 -12.47
CA VAL A 234 -14.39 -12.75 -11.33
C VAL A 234 -15.01 -13.40 -10.09
N GLU A 235 -16.27 -13.08 -9.78
CA GLU A 235 -17.02 -13.66 -8.66
C GLU A 235 -17.09 -15.19 -8.79
N TYR A 236 -17.45 -15.73 -9.96
CA TYR A 236 -17.46 -17.18 -10.20
C TYR A 236 -16.08 -17.85 -10.08
N ALA A 237 -15.02 -17.16 -10.50
CA ALA A 237 -13.67 -17.69 -10.38
C ALA A 237 -13.19 -17.73 -8.92
N MET A 238 -13.72 -16.86 -8.07
CA MET A 238 -13.45 -16.83 -6.64
C MET A 238 -14.24 -17.93 -5.89
N GLU A 239 -15.53 -18.10 -6.18
CA GLU A 239 -16.38 -19.14 -5.55
C GLU A 239 -15.82 -20.56 -5.73
N ARG A 240 -15.22 -20.86 -6.89
CA ARG A 240 -14.62 -22.17 -7.16
C ARG A 240 -13.39 -22.47 -6.31
N HIS A 241 -12.73 -21.44 -5.79
CA HIS A 241 -11.53 -21.58 -4.97
C HIS A 241 -11.88 -21.89 -3.51
N ASP A 242 -13.02 -21.38 -3.02
CA ASP A 242 -13.54 -21.67 -1.68
C ASP A 242 -14.26 -23.03 -1.60
N SER A 243 -14.79 -23.52 -2.73
CA SER A 243 -15.49 -24.81 -2.80
C SER A 243 -14.59 -26.04 -2.98
N ASN A 244 -13.26 -25.89 -2.99
CA ASN A 244 -12.34 -27.02 -3.20
C ASN A 244 -12.05 -27.78 -1.89
N ASP A 245 -13.11 -28.09 -1.13
CA ASP A 245 -13.13 -29.17 -0.13
C ASP A 245 -13.18 -30.51 -0.88
N GLY A 246 -12.00 -30.99 -1.26
CA GLY A 246 -11.64 -32.40 -1.44
C GLY A 246 -12.71 -33.38 -1.93
N THR A 247 -13.25 -33.22 -3.14
CA THR A 247 -14.02 -34.30 -3.80
C THR A 247 -13.79 -34.34 -5.31
N TRP A 248 -12.61 -34.80 -5.71
CA TRP A 248 -12.45 -35.53 -6.98
C TRP A 248 -11.60 -36.77 -6.72
N ALA A 249 -12.20 -37.73 -6.01
CA ALA A 249 -11.75 -39.12 -6.02
C ALA A 249 -12.72 -39.91 -6.90
N ASN A 250 -12.22 -40.26 -8.09
CA ASN A 250 -12.53 -41.44 -8.90
C ASN A 250 -13.99 -41.69 -9.29
N ASP A 251 -14.33 -41.26 -10.51
CA ASP A 251 -15.18 -42.05 -11.40
C ASP A 251 -14.32 -42.51 -12.57
N ASP A 252 -13.85 -43.76 -12.49
CA ASP A 252 -13.51 -44.61 -13.62
C ASP A 252 -13.45 -46.07 -13.12
N ALA A 253 -14.57 -46.78 -13.32
CA ALA A 253 -14.67 -48.24 -13.34
C ALA A 253 -15.72 -48.65 -14.38
#